data_AF-A0A4S4M224-F1
#
_entry.id   AF-A0A4S4M224-F1
#
_cell.length_a   1.000
_cell.length_b   1.000
_cell.length_c   1.000
_cell.angle_alpha   90.00
_cell.angle_beta   90.00
_cell.angle_gamma   90.00
#
_symmetry.space_group_name_H-M   'P 1'
#
loop_
_entity.id
_entity.type
_entity.pdbx_description
1 polymer ?
#
loop_
_entity_poly.entity_id
_entity_poly.type
_entity_poly.pdbx_seq_one_letter_code
_entity_poly.pdbx_strand_id
1 'polypeptide(L)'
;MHSSVLKRQFMQSFAEDPAAFIQTYLESQSRDLESMLGSGPSEGATMRREDLRRSEYFRMPWVEEAVAVWEGMRLASRVMP
;
A
#
# COMPACT_ATOMS: atom_id res chain seq x y z
N MET A 1 -32.59 3.32 11.73
CA MET A 1 -31.86 3.36 13.02
C MET A 1 -30.35 3.21 12.84
N HIS A 2 -29.83 2.17 12.17
CA HIS A 2 -28.37 1.94 12.08
C HIS A 2 -27.59 3.00 11.27
N SER A 3 -28.11 3.41 10.10
CA SER A 3 -27.45 4.41 9.24
C SER A 3 -27.31 5.78 9.90
N SER A 4 -28.28 6.22 10.71
CA SER A 4 -28.22 7.51 11.40
C SER A 4 -27.21 7.51 12.55
N VAL A 5 -27.04 6.36 13.23
CA VAL A 5 -26.02 6.21 14.29
C VAL A 5 -24.63 6.25 13.69
N LEU A 6 -24.38 5.54 12.59
CA LEU A 6 -23.10 5.55 11.89
C LEU A 6 -22.73 6.96 11.39
N LYS A 7 -23.68 7.66 10.75
CA LYS A 7 -23.45 9.04 10.30
C LYS A 7 -23.11 9.97 11.45
N ARG A 8 -23.80 9.85 12.58
CA ARG A 8 -23.50 10.65 13.78
C ARG A 8 -22.10 10.37 14.30
N GLN A 9 -21.70 9.10 14.41
CA GLN A 9 -20.36 8.73 14.87
C GLN A 9 -19.27 9.26 13.94
N PHE A 10 -19.46 9.16 12.63
CA PHE A 10 -18.53 9.69 11.63
C PHE A 10 -18.34 11.20 11.78
N MET A 11 -19.45 11.95 11.90
CA MET A 11 -19.37 13.41 12.04
C MET A 11 -18.79 13.82 13.39
N GLN A 12 -19.04 13.03 14.44
CA GLN A 12 -18.47 13.26 15.76
C GLN A 12 -16.96 13.04 15.77
N SER A 13 -16.46 11.93 15.21
CA SER A 13 -15.01 11.68 15.14
C SER A 13 -14.29 12.69 14.25
N PHE A 14 -14.94 13.18 13.18
CA PHE A 14 -14.43 14.31 12.41
C PHE A 14 -14.33 15.59 13.25
N ALA A 15 -15.35 15.89 14.08
CA ALA A 15 -15.36 17.10 14.88
C ALA A 15 -14.37 17.08 16.06
N GLU A 16 -14.04 15.89 16.59
CA GLU A 16 -13.09 15.72 17.70
C GLU A 16 -11.64 16.03 17.29
N ASP A 17 -11.18 15.53 16.13
CA ASP A 17 -9.89 15.88 15.54
C ASP A 17 -9.96 15.83 14.00
N PRO A 18 -10.28 16.96 13.34
CA PRO A 18 -10.46 16.98 11.89
C PRO A 18 -9.19 16.60 11.11
N ALA A 19 -8.01 16.95 11.63
CA ALA A 19 -6.75 16.73 10.94
C ALA A 19 -6.38 15.25 10.95
N ALA A 20 -6.42 14.61 12.12
CA ALA A 20 -6.16 13.18 12.24
C ALA A 20 -7.26 12.35 11.55
N PHE A 21 -8.52 12.80 11.64
CA PHE A 21 -9.63 12.16 10.95
C PHE A 21 -9.42 12.14 9.43
N ILE A 22 -9.09 13.29 8.81
CA ILE A 22 -8.90 13.36 7.37
C ILE A 22 -7.75 12.46 6.92
N GLN A 23 -6.62 12.44 7.65
CA GLN A 23 -5.52 11.55 7.32
C GLN A 23 -5.94 10.08 7.36
N THR A 24 -6.58 9.65 8.46
CA THR A 24 -7.07 8.27 8.61
C THR A 24 -8.11 7.91 7.56
N TYR A 25 -9.02 8.84 7.24
CA TYR A 25 -10.05 8.64 6.24
C TYR A 25 -9.46 8.48 4.83
N LEU A 26 -8.49 9.34 4.47
CA LEU A 26 -7.78 9.23 3.19
C LEU A 26 -7.01 7.90 3.07
N GLU A 27 -6.34 7.46 4.13
CA GLU A 27 -5.69 6.15 4.16
C GLU A 27 -6.67 5.00 3.96
N SER A 28 -7.82 5.03 4.65
CA SER A 28 -8.87 4.01 4.51
C SER A 28 -9.38 3.95 3.07
N GLN A 29 -9.75 5.10 2.50
CA GLN A 29 -10.27 5.17 1.13
C GLN A 29 -9.22 4.73 0.09
N SER A 30 -7.94 5.04 0.32
CA SER A 30 -6.85 4.55 -0.55
C SER A 30 -6.75 3.02 -0.52
N ARG A 31 -6.84 2.39 0.66
CA ARG A 31 -6.82 0.93 0.79
C ARG A 31 -8.04 0.27 0.16
N ASP A 32 -9.21 0.88 0.33
CA ASP A 32 -10.45 0.39 -0.28
C ASP A 32 -10.35 0.41 -1.81
N LEU A 33 -9.81 1.49 -2.39
CA LEU A 33 -9.55 1.58 -3.83
C LEU A 33 -8.51 0.56 -4.30
N GLU A 34 -7.41 0.38 -3.55
CA GLU A 34 -6.41 -0.64 -3.85
C GLU A 34 -7.02 -2.05 -3.91
N SER A 35 -7.94 -2.35 -2.98
CA SER A 35 -8.67 -3.63 -2.96
C SER A 35 -9.65 -3.76 -4.13
N MET A 36 -10.43 -2.71 -4.43
CA MET A 36 -11.42 -2.75 -5.52
C MET A 36 -10.78 -2.88 -6.90
N LEU A 37 -9.58 -2.30 -7.08
CA LEU A 37 -8.86 -2.31 -8.34
C LEU A 37 -7.92 -3.52 -8.49
N GLY A 38 -7.83 -4.39 -7.48
CA GLY A 38 -6.82 -5.47 -7.43
C GLY A 38 -5.39 -4.93 -7.47
N SER A 39 -5.20 -3.67 -7.09
CA SER A 39 -3.92 -2.97 -7.15
C SER A 39 -3.19 -2.97 -5.81
N GLY A 40 -3.68 -3.73 -4.83
CA GLY A 40 -3.11 -3.86 -3.50
C GLY A 40 -1.87 -4.76 -3.47
N PRO A 41 -0.99 -4.61 -2.46
CA PRO A 41 0.23 -5.41 -2.33
C PRO A 41 0.00 -6.93 -2.29
N SER A 42 -1.21 -7.36 -1.93
CA SER A 42 -1.62 -8.76 -1.81
C SER A 42 -2.14 -9.38 -3.10
N GLU A 43 -2.47 -8.58 -4.13
CA GLU A 43 -3.19 -9.06 -5.34
C GLU A 43 -2.34 -8.99 -6.63
N GLY A 44 -1.02 -9.08 -6.50
CA GLY A 44 -0.11 -9.21 -7.64
C GLY A 44 0.22 -7.91 -8.36
N ALA A 45 -0.36 -6.79 -7.95
CA ALA A 45 0.06 -5.46 -8.38
C ALA A 45 1.08 -4.84 -7.43
N THR A 46 2.02 -4.14 -8.04
CA THR A 46 3.27 -3.64 -7.48
C THR A 46 3.07 -2.71 -6.29
N MET A 47 4.05 -2.76 -5.38
CA MET A 47 4.43 -1.72 -4.43
C MET A 47 3.94 -0.31 -4.80
N ARG A 48 3.52 0.46 -3.81
CA ARG A 48 3.05 1.83 -4.05
C ARG A 48 4.12 2.63 -4.78
N ARG A 49 3.70 3.41 -5.77
CA ARG A 49 4.61 4.25 -6.55
C ARG A 49 5.39 5.24 -5.68
N GLU A 50 4.79 5.70 -4.59
CA GLU A 50 5.45 6.58 -3.62
C GLU A 50 6.57 5.87 -2.86
N ASP A 51 6.37 4.61 -2.48
CA ASP A 51 7.38 3.80 -1.83
C ASP A 51 8.62 3.62 -2.72
N LEU A 52 8.40 3.41 -4.02
CA LEU A 52 9.46 3.36 -5.03
C LEU A 52 10.26 4.67 -5.20
N ARG A 53 9.74 5.81 -4.72
CA ARG A 53 10.45 7.09 -4.78
C ARG A 53 11.35 7.33 -3.56
N ARG A 54 11.21 6.52 -2.50
CA ARG A 54 11.91 6.69 -1.23
C ARG A 54 13.09 5.73 -1.15
N SER A 55 14.29 6.28 -1.00
CA SER A 55 15.52 5.46 -0.94
C SER A 55 15.54 4.49 0.25
N GLU A 56 14.84 4.83 1.33
CA GLU A 56 14.63 4.01 2.52
C GLU A 56 13.96 2.68 2.19
N TYR A 57 13.08 2.68 1.19
CA TYR A 57 12.37 1.49 0.77
C TYR A 57 13.35 0.41 0.29
N PHE A 58 14.42 0.82 -0.40
CA PHE A 58 15.49 -0.04 -0.90
C PHE A 58 16.60 -0.32 0.13
N ARG A 59 16.36 0.00 1.41
CA ARG A 59 17.22 -0.37 2.55
C ARG A 59 16.56 -1.38 3.49
N MET A 60 15.40 -1.91 3.12
CA MET A 60 14.67 -2.89 3.93
C MET A 60 15.23 -4.32 3.77
N PRO A 61 14.99 -5.22 4.74
CA PRO A 61 15.57 -6.57 4.73
C PRO A 61 15.27 -7.43 3.49
N TRP A 62 14.11 -7.22 2.83
CA TRP A 62 13.73 -7.98 1.65
C TRP A 62 14.62 -7.70 0.41
N VAL A 63 15.39 -6.60 0.44
CA VAL A 63 16.17 -6.13 -0.72
C VAL A 63 17.28 -7.13 -1.08
N GLU A 64 17.97 -7.69 -0.09
CA GLU A 64 19.06 -8.65 -0.34
C GLU A 64 18.56 -9.89 -1.07
N GLU A 65 17.44 -10.45 -0.61
CA GLU A 65 16.80 -11.60 -1.24
C GLU A 65 16.31 -11.26 -2.66
N ALA A 66 15.65 -10.11 -2.83
CA ALA A 66 15.17 -9.68 -4.14
C ALA A 66 16.30 -9.52 -5.17
N VAL A 67 17.45 -8.96 -4.77
CA VAL A 67 18.64 -8.83 -5.63
C VAL A 67 19.20 -10.22 -5.97
N ALA A 68 19.33 -11.12 -4.99
CA ALA A 68 19.86 -12.45 -5.21
C ALA A 68 18.99 -13.26 -6.20
N VAL A 69 17.67 -13.22 -6.05
CA VAL A 69 16.72 -13.88 -6.96
C VAL A 69 16.83 -13.30 -8.37
N TRP A 70 16.85 -11.97 -8.48
CA TRP A 70 16.94 -11.30 -9.78
C TRP A 70 18.24 -11.61 -10.51
N GLU A 71 19.38 -11.59 -9.82
CA GLU A 71 20.68 -11.94 -10.39
C GLU A 71 20.72 -13.40 -10.83
N GLY A 72 20.15 -14.32 -10.05
CA GLY A 72 20.01 -15.72 -10.44
C GLY A 72 19.21 -15.91 -11.73
N MET A 73 18.06 -15.23 -11.84
CA MET A 73 17.24 -15.24 -13.06
C MET A 73 17.98 -14.65 -14.27
N ARG A 74 18.70 -13.53 -14.06
CA ARG A 74 19.48 -12.86 -15.10
C ARG A 74 20.63 -13.71 -15.63
N LEU A 75 21.29 -14.49 -14.77
CA LEU A 75 22.33 -15.41 -15.18
C LEU A 75 21.74 -16.60 -15.96
N ALA A 76 20.64 -17.17 -15.48
CA ALA A 76 19.96 -18.27 -16.16
C ALA A 76 19.52 -17.91 -17.59
N SER A 77 18.96 -16.72 -17.80
CA SER A 77 18.54 -16.25 -19.13
C SER A 77 19.70 -15.96 -20.09
N ARG A 78 20.93 -15.80 -19.58
CA ARG A 78 22.13 -15.67 -20.42
C ARG A 78 22.72 -17.01 -20.81
N VAL A 79 22.46 -18.06 -20.03
CA VAL A 79 23.01 -19.41 -20.24
C VAL A 79 22.08 -20.28 -21.08
N MET A 80 20.77 -19.98 -21.10
CA MET A 80 19.80 -20.63 -21.98
C MET A 80 19.39 -19.69 -23.14
N PRO A 81 19.81 -19.98 -24.40
CA PRO A 81 19.42 -19.20 -25.58
C PRO A 81 17.95 -19.37 -25.98
#